data_AF-A0AAF0MNH0-F1
#
_entry.id   AF-A0AAF0MNH0-F1
#
_cell.length_a   1.000
_cell.length_b   1.000
_cell.length_c   1.000
_cell.angle_alpha   90.00
_cell.angle_beta   90.00
_cell.angle_gamma   90.00
#
_symmetry.space_group_name_H-M   'P 1'
#
loop_
_entity.id
_entity.type
_entity.pdbx_description
1 polymer ?
#
loop_
_entity_poly.entity_id
_entity_poly.type
_entity_poly.pdbx_seq_one_letter_code
_entity_poly.pdbx_strand_id
1 'polypeptide(L)'
;MTGKGGRHVFDMLGMTRVVIIDGEVAEIGQSELRFCPLFKKLCGMEDISPEKIRENVEFRIRDFGFCTENRVVRAKDYVTFGVSEILSLALEKGDIDAAVIAADGCGTAIVTEPALLQGLCGRISGLVETSPLQVVLDAVGRDNVLDPDTVPLDMVKGAALADSKGFMKFAVTIARADDAKTLRDLYGDRALIVGVHTSHTNCRGAKVMFDNCDMITACASEPIRKEAEARDVLVAGNKIQIYGVTDIGKRMVLDKLVSIGREPYKGEPKEEPRPLINWHRSGHQTGVKGHRYEVDHVDGQEDES
;
A
#
# COMPACT_ATOMS: atom_id res chain seq x y z
N MET A 1 17.77 -24.11 10.31
CA MET A 1 16.46 -24.53 9.77
C MET A 1 16.27 -23.74 8.49
N THR A 2 16.17 -24.39 7.34
CA THR A 2 15.88 -23.71 6.06
C THR A 2 14.47 -23.11 6.17
N GLY A 3 14.40 -21.78 6.21
CA GLY A 3 13.20 -21.00 6.52
C GLY A 3 12.06 -21.37 5.58
N LYS A 4 11.02 -21.96 6.15
CA LYS A 4 9.72 -22.09 5.50
C LYS A 4 9.21 -20.67 5.27
N GLY A 5 8.85 -20.33 4.03
CA GLY A 5 8.41 -18.99 3.65
C GLY A 5 7.25 -18.46 4.50
N GLY A 6 6.50 -19.33 5.19
CA GLY A 6 5.42 -18.93 6.07
C GLY A 6 4.17 -18.62 5.27
N ARG A 7 3.16 -18.08 5.95
CA ARG A 7 1.86 -17.76 5.37
C ARG A 7 1.76 -16.27 5.07
N HIS A 8 1.36 -15.96 3.84
CA HIS A 8 1.09 -14.61 3.38
C HIS A 8 -0.24 -14.55 2.65
N VAL A 9 -0.99 -13.48 2.90
CA VAL A 9 -2.30 -13.23 2.31
C VAL A 9 -2.31 -11.85 1.69
N PHE A 10 -2.80 -11.78 0.46
CA PHE A 10 -2.94 -10.55 -0.28
C PHE A 10 -4.33 -10.41 -0.86
N ASP A 11 -4.70 -9.16 -1.07
CA ASP A 11 -5.78 -8.67 -1.88
C ASP A 11 -5.15 -7.95 -3.07
N MET A 12 -4.88 -8.70 -4.13
CA MET A 12 -4.10 -8.22 -5.27
C MET A 12 -4.75 -8.62 -6.58
N LEU A 13 -4.30 -8.00 -7.69
CA LEU A 13 -4.68 -8.41 -9.05
C LEU A 13 -6.20 -8.57 -9.21
N GLY A 14 -6.92 -7.45 -9.32
CA GLY A 14 -8.37 -7.49 -9.48
C GLY A 14 -9.16 -7.63 -8.18
N MET A 15 -8.54 -7.24 -7.07
CA MET A 15 -9.10 -7.37 -5.72
C MET A 15 -9.30 -8.83 -5.31
N THR A 16 -8.36 -9.67 -5.75
CA THR A 16 -8.43 -11.11 -5.57
C THR A 16 -7.68 -11.50 -4.32
N ARG A 17 -8.33 -12.31 -3.48
CA ARG A 17 -7.66 -12.98 -2.38
C ARG A 17 -6.63 -13.97 -2.91
N VAL A 18 -5.37 -13.82 -2.52
CA VAL A 18 -4.26 -14.72 -2.85
C VAL A 18 -3.61 -15.19 -1.56
N VAL A 19 -3.39 -16.49 -1.42
CA VAL A 19 -2.67 -17.06 -0.29
C VAL A 19 -1.42 -17.77 -0.79
N ILE A 20 -0.28 -17.40 -0.21
CA ILE A 20 1.02 -18.03 -0.46
C ILE A 20 1.44 -18.70 0.85
N ILE A 21 1.81 -19.98 0.80
CA ILE A 21 2.31 -20.75 1.93
C ILE A 21 3.65 -21.34 1.52
N ASP A 22 4.70 -21.05 2.29
CA ASP A 22 6.04 -21.59 2.09
C ASP A 22 6.60 -21.37 0.67
N GLY A 23 6.25 -20.22 0.06
CA GLY A 23 6.67 -19.87 -1.29
C GLY A 23 5.85 -20.55 -2.40
N GLU A 24 4.74 -21.20 -2.08
CA GLU A 24 3.84 -21.82 -3.05
C GLU A 24 2.44 -21.18 -3.02
N VAL A 25 1.80 -21.06 -4.18
CA VAL A 25 0.46 -20.48 -4.30
C VAL A 25 -0.59 -21.48 -3.83
N ALA A 26 -1.08 -21.31 -2.61
CA ALA A 26 -2.07 -22.18 -1.97
C ALA A 26 -3.51 -21.86 -2.37
N GLU A 27 -3.85 -20.58 -2.60
CA GLU A 27 -5.21 -20.14 -2.91
C GLU A 27 -5.20 -18.98 -3.91
N ILE A 28 -6.11 -19.02 -4.88
CA ILE A 28 -6.48 -17.89 -5.73
C ILE A 28 -8.00 -17.77 -5.70
N GLY A 29 -8.50 -16.65 -5.20
CA GLY A 29 -9.92 -16.33 -5.16
C GLY A 29 -10.49 -15.89 -6.52
N GLN A 30 -11.71 -15.38 -6.49
CA GLN A 30 -12.32 -14.73 -7.64
C GLN A 30 -11.96 -13.24 -7.68
N SER A 31 -11.85 -12.70 -8.89
CA SER A 31 -11.56 -11.29 -9.13
C SER A 31 -12.85 -10.49 -9.26
N GLU A 32 -12.89 -9.31 -8.64
CA GLU A 32 -13.95 -8.32 -8.83
C GLU A 32 -13.74 -7.51 -10.12
N LEU A 33 -12.52 -7.51 -10.65
CA LEU A 33 -12.16 -6.82 -11.90
C LEU A 33 -12.01 -7.80 -13.06
N ARG A 34 -12.44 -7.39 -14.25
CA ARG A 34 -12.12 -8.12 -15.50
C ARG A 34 -10.88 -7.57 -16.18
N PHE A 35 -10.55 -6.30 -15.93
CA PHE A 35 -9.47 -5.62 -16.62
C PHE A 35 -8.79 -4.58 -15.73
N CYS A 36 -7.46 -4.51 -15.83
CA CYS A 36 -6.66 -3.44 -15.24
C CYS A 36 -5.62 -2.96 -16.27
N PRO A 37 -5.63 -1.69 -16.66
CA PRO A 37 -4.73 -1.16 -17.69
C PRO A 37 -3.26 -1.14 -17.24
N LEU A 38 -3.02 -1.12 -15.94
CA LEU A 38 -1.68 -1.28 -15.40
C LEU A 38 -1.15 -2.71 -15.65
N PHE A 39 -1.95 -3.74 -15.38
CA PHE A 39 -1.53 -5.13 -15.61
C PHE A 39 -1.47 -5.48 -17.10
N LYS A 40 -2.37 -4.94 -17.93
CA LYS A 40 -2.20 -5.02 -19.39
C LYS A 40 -0.84 -4.49 -19.82
N LYS A 41 -0.44 -3.31 -19.32
CA LYS A 41 0.84 -2.70 -19.67
C LYS A 41 2.04 -3.49 -19.13
N LEU A 42 1.99 -3.95 -17.88
CA LEU A 42 3.14 -4.56 -17.20
C LEU A 42 3.36 -6.04 -17.53
N CYS A 43 2.28 -6.79 -17.77
CA CYS A 43 2.36 -8.24 -17.98
C CYS A 43 1.45 -8.77 -19.10
N GLY A 44 0.91 -7.89 -19.97
CA GLY A 44 0.08 -8.31 -21.10
C GLY A 44 -1.27 -8.92 -20.69
N MET A 45 -1.71 -8.71 -19.45
CA MET A 45 -2.94 -9.29 -18.92
C MET A 45 -4.18 -8.56 -19.48
N GLU A 46 -4.71 -9.06 -20.60
CA GLU A 46 -5.91 -8.52 -21.28
C GLU A 46 -7.22 -8.78 -20.52
N ASP A 47 -7.29 -9.87 -19.77
CA ASP A 47 -8.42 -10.26 -18.94
C ASP A 47 -7.89 -10.87 -17.64
N ILE A 48 -8.51 -10.57 -16.50
CA ILE A 48 -8.11 -11.03 -15.18
C ILE A 48 -8.88 -12.31 -14.84
N SER A 49 -8.18 -13.44 -14.82
CA SER A 49 -8.70 -14.75 -14.42
C SER A 49 -7.83 -15.39 -13.33
N PRO A 50 -8.36 -16.33 -12.54
CA PRO A 50 -7.59 -17.04 -11.52
C PRO A 50 -6.28 -17.66 -12.04
N GLU A 51 -6.27 -18.19 -13.26
CA GLU A 51 -5.11 -18.81 -13.89
C GLU A 51 -4.02 -17.78 -14.16
N LYS A 52 -4.38 -16.63 -14.76
CA LYS A 52 -3.42 -15.56 -15.03
C LYS A 52 -2.91 -14.88 -13.77
N ILE A 53 -3.74 -14.81 -12.73
CA ILE A 53 -3.32 -14.34 -11.40
C ILE A 53 -2.28 -15.31 -10.83
N ARG A 54 -2.56 -16.63 -10.85
CA ARG A 54 -1.62 -17.66 -10.40
C ARG A 54 -0.29 -17.55 -11.14
N GLU A 55 -0.30 -17.50 -12.47
CA GLU A 55 0.90 -17.34 -13.30
C GLU A 55 1.69 -16.08 -12.92
N ASN A 56 1.00 -14.96 -12.67
CA ASN A 56 1.65 -13.72 -12.27
C ASN A 56 2.30 -13.85 -10.88
N VAL A 57 1.62 -14.44 -9.91
CA VAL A 57 2.15 -14.63 -8.55
C VAL A 57 3.33 -15.58 -8.56
N GLU A 58 3.23 -16.73 -9.24
CA GLU A 58 4.33 -17.68 -9.40
C GLU A 58 5.53 -17.05 -10.14
N PHE A 59 5.27 -16.18 -11.12
CA PHE A 59 6.32 -15.39 -11.73
C PHE A 59 7.03 -14.49 -10.70
N ARG A 60 6.30 -13.77 -9.84
CA ARG A 60 6.91 -12.91 -8.79
C ARG A 60 7.74 -13.72 -7.80
N ILE A 61 7.25 -14.89 -7.41
CA ILE A 61 7.97 -15.83 -6.53
C ILE A 61 9.31 -16.23 -7.19
N ARG A 62 9.28 -16.65 -8.46
CA ARG A 62 10.50 -17.04 -9.19
C ARG A 62 11.45 -15.87 -9.47
N ASP A 63 10.90 -14.71 -9.80
CA ASP A 63 11.66 -13.56 -10.32
C ASP A 63 12.38 -12.78 -9.21
N PHE A 64 11.72 -12.57 -8.07
CA PHE A 64 12.30 -11.78 -6.97
C PHE A 64 12.10 -12.39 -5.58
N GLY A 65 11.76 -13.67 -5.49
CA GLY A 65 11.60 -14.37 -4.22
C GLY A 65 10.43 -13.84 -3.37
N PHE A 66 9.36 -13.34 -4.02
CA PHE A 66 8.18 -12.81 -3.34
C PHE A 66 7.66 -13.79 -2.27
N CYS A 67 7.53 -13.33 -1.02
CA CYS A 67 7.08 -14.16 0.11
C CYS A 67 7.99 -15.37 0.42
N THR A 68 9.30 -15.24 0.22
CA THR A 68 10.29 -16.29 0.52
C THR A 68 11.59 -15.72 1.08
N GLU A 69 12.44 -16.58 1.63
CA GLU A 69 13.80 -16.20 2.08
C GLU A 69 14.76 -15.83 0.93
N ASN A 70 14.34 -15.99 -0.34
CA ASN A 70 15.10 -15.53 -1.52
C ASN A 70 14.69 -14.11 -1.96
N ARG A 71 14.01 -13.35 -1.10
CA ARG A 71 13.46 -12.03 -1.42
C ARG A 71 14.55 -11.06 -1.87
N VAL A 72 14.38 -10.49 -3.06
CA VAL A 72 15.21 -9.36 -3.53
C VAL A 72 14.74 -8.08 -2.84
N VAL A 73 15.41 -7.70 -1.75
CA VAL A 73 14.99 -6.60 -0.87
C VAL A 73 15.32 -5.20 -1.41
N ARG A 74 16.22 -5.08 -2.39
CA ARG A 74 16.60 -3.78 -2.98
C ARG A 74 16.36 -3.78 -4.49
N ALA A 75 15.74 -2.73 -5.01
CA ALA A 75 15.45 -2.58 -6.43
C ALA A 75 15.54 -1.11 -6.88
N LYS A 76 15.50 -0.91 -8.20
CA LYS A 76 15.28 0.41 -8.83
C LYS A 76 13.79 0.55 -9.20
N ASP A 77 13.41 1.73 -9.71
CA ASP A 77 12.06 2.00 -10.24
C ASP A 77 11.53 0.86 -11.11
N TYR A 78 10.29 0.45 -10.86
CA TYR A 78 9.66 -0.67 -11.57
C TYR A 78 8.64 -0.21 -12.61
N VAL A 79 7.74 0.71 -12.24
CA VAL A 79 6.65 1.16 -13.13
C VAL A 79 6.90 2.55 -13.72
N THR A 80 8.08 3.13 -13.49
CA THR A 80 8.50 4.52 -13.80
C THR A 80 7.78 5.61 -13.00
N PHE A 81 6.55 5.35 -12.55
CA PHE A 81 5.74 6.31 -11.80
C PHE A 81 4.69 5.58 -10.94
N GLY A 82 4.90 5.61 -9.61
CA GLY A 82 4.09 4.95 -8.60
C GLY A 82 4.35 5.59 -7.23
N VAL A 83 3.57 5.20 -6.20
CA VAL A 83 3.76 5.75 -4.84
C VAL A 83 5.16 5.43 -4.32
N SER A 84 5.62 4.19 -4.50
CA SER A 84 6.99 3.79 -4.18
C SER A 84 8.00 4.73 -4.84
N GLU A 85 7.88 4.96 -6.14
CA GLU A 85 8.81 5.81 -6.91
C GLU A 85 8.79 7.28 -6.48
N ILE A 86 7.63 7.80 -6.04
CA ILE A 86 7.53 9.15 -5.47
C ILE A 86 8.22 9.21 -4.11
N LEU A 87 7.95 8.24 -3.23
CA LEU A 87 8.54 8.21 -1.89
C LEU A 87 10.04 7.94 -1.92
N SER A 88 10.54 7.09 -2.82
CA SER A 88 11.98 6.89 -3.02
C SER A 88 12.66 8.18 -3.46
N LEU A 89 12.08 8.92 -4.41
CA LEU A 89 12.63 10.22 -4.82
C LEU A 89 12.62 11.24 -3.66
N ALA A 90 11.56 11.23 -2.84
CA ALA A 90 11.46 12.10 -1.67
C ALA A 90 12.52 11.77 -0.61
N LEU A 91 12.81 10.48 -0.38
CA LEU A 91 13.92 10.04 0.48
C LEU A 91 15.28 10.46 -0.11
N GLU A 92 15.50 10.26 -1.42
CA GLU A 92 16.75 10.66 -2.10
C GLU A 92 17.04 12.16 -2.00
N LYS A 93 15.99 12.99 -2.04
CA LYS A 93 16.09 14.45 -1.91
C LYS A 93 16.14 14.94 -0.46
N GLY A 94 15.84 14.07 0.52
CA GLY A 94 15.68 14.47 1.92
C GLY A 94 14.41 15.31 2.18
N ASP A 95 13.37 15.18 1.35
CA ASP A 95 12.06 15.79 1.60
C ASP A 95 11.32 15.09 2.76
N ILE A 96 11.60 13.80 2.95
CA ILE A 96 11.20 12.97 4.09
C ILE A 96 12.42 12.22 4.62
N ASP A 97 12.41 11.95 5.92
CA ASP A 97 13.48 11.23 6.62
C ASP A 97 13.27 9.71 6.55
N ALA A 98 12.01 9.27 6.50
CA ALA A 98 11.61 7.88 6.52
C ALA A 98 10.25 7.64 5.86
N ALA A 99 9.96 6.39 5.53
CA ALA A 99 8.64 5.93 5.10
C ALA A 99 8.19 4.72 5.94
N VAL A 100 7.00 4.82 6.53
CA VAL A 100 6.29 3.73 7.19
C VAL A 100 5.45 3.01 6.14
N ILE A 101 5.76 1.74 5.91
CA ILE A 101 5.20 0.93 4.84
C ILE A 101 4.70 -0.43 5.35
N ALA A 102 3.85 -1.05 4.52
CA ALA A 102 3.50 -2.46 4.62
C ALA A 102 4.34 -3.30 3.64
N ALA A 103 4.99 -4.37 4.10
CA ALA A 103 5.79 -5.25 3.24
C ALA A 103 5.79 -6.73 3.65
N ASP A 104 5.92 -7.61 2.65
CA ASP A 104 6.02 -9.06 2.86
C ASP A 104 7.28 -9.38 3.67
N GLY A 105 7.14 -10.20 4.72
CA GLY A 105 8.26 -10.59 5.58
C GLY A 105 8.49 -9.71 6.81
N CYS A 106 7.91 -8.51 6.88
CA CYS A 106 8.07 -7.61 8.03
C CYS A 106 6.78 -6.92 8.50
N GLY A 107 5.68 -7.01 7.76
CA GLY A 107 4.41 -6.39 8.17
C GLY A 107 4.53 -4.88 8.08
N THR A 108 4.60 -4.20 9.23
CA THR A 108 4.82 -2.74 9.32
C THR A 108 6.29 -2.42 9.56
N ALA A 109 6.89 -1.62 8.68
CA ALA A 109 8.30 -1.27 8.78
C ALA A 109 8.57 0.21 8.45
N ILE A 110 9.61 0.75 9.08
CA ILE A 110 10.21 2.03 8.76
C ILE A 110 11.36 1.80 7.79
N VAL A 111 11.35 2.49 6.66
CA VAL A 111 12.41 2.41 5.65
C VAL A 111 12.97 3.80 5.38
N THR A 112 14.29 3.90 5.39
CA THR A 112 15.03 5.15 5.13
C THR A 112 15.86 5.08 3.85
N GLU A 113 16.00 3.89 3.26
CA GLU A 113 16.80 3.65 2.05
C GLU A 113 15.88 3.58 0.81
N PRO A 114 16.07 4.45 -0.21
CA PRO A 114 15.24 4.47 -1.41
C PRO A 114 15.15 3.14 -2.17
N ALA A 115 16.28 2.44 -2.30
CA ALA A 115 16.36 1.16 -3.01
C ALA A 115 15.66 0.03 -2.25
N LEU A 116 15.73 0.06 -0.91
CA LEU A 116 14.99 -0.86 -0.04
C LEU A 116 13.49 -0.60 -0.14
N LEU A 117 13.05 0.66 -0.14
CA LEU A 117 11.65 1.03 -0.32
C LEU A 117 11.11 0.48 -1.65
N GLN A 118 11.85 0.65 -2.74
CA GLN A 118 11.47 0.08 -4.05
C GLN A 118 11.40 -1.44 -4.01
N GLY A 119 12.42 -2.10 -3.46
CA GLY A 119 12.48 -3.56 -3.43
C GLY A 119 11.33 -4.16 -2.62
N LEU A 120 10.94 -3.52 -1.52
CA LEU A 120 9.85 -3.99 -0.68
C LEU A 120 8.47 -3.62 -1.24
N CYS A 121 8.24 -2.40 -1.73
CA CYS A 121 6.89 -1.93 -2.09
C CYS A 121 6.57 -1.89 -3.59
N GLY A 122 7.56 -1.74 -4.47
CA GLY A 122 7.32 -1.37 -5.88
C GLY A 122 6.55 -2.41 -6.71
N ARG A 123 6.44 -3.64 -6.20
CA ARG A 123 5.84 -4.78 -6.89
C ARG A 123 4.82 -5.54 -6.05
N ILE A 124 4.42 -4.99 -4.91
CA ILE A 124 3.45 -5.60 -4.00
C ILE A 124 2.27 -4.65 -3.79
N SER A 125 1.08 -5.20 -3.52
CA SER A 125 -0.12 -4.41 -3.25
C SER A 125 -1.09 -5.22 -2.41
N GLY A 126 -1.82 -4.55 -1.52
CA GLY A 126 -2.90 -5.15 -0.74
C GLY A 126 -2.45 -6.28 0.17
N LEU A 127 -1.33 -6.10 0.88
CA LEU A 127 -0.92 -7.05 1.91
C LEU A 127 -1.97 -7.11 3.04
N VAL A 128 -2.42 -8.31 3.39
CA VAL A 128 -3.45 -8.56 4.41
C VAL A 128 -2.87 -9.30 5.62
N GLU A 129 -1.94 -10.22 5.39
CA GLU A 129 -1.31 -11.05 6.42
C GLU A 129 0.09 -11.44 5.91
N THR A 130 1.08 -11.50 6.79
CA THR A 130 2.42 -11.98 6.44
C THR A 130 3.03 -12.74 7.60
N SER A 131 3.99 -13.60 7.29
CA SER A 131 4.91 -14.20 8.26
C SER A 131 6.27 -13.51 8.22
N PRO A 132 7.10 -13.61 9.28
CA PRO A 132 8.45 -13.08 9.29
C PRO A 132 9.34 -13.78 8.25
N LEU A 133 10.11 -12.99 7.48
CA LEU A 133 11.17 -13.49 6.59
C LEU A 133 12.50 -12.89 7.05
N GLN A 134 13.47 -13.74 7.38
CA GLN A 134 14.75 -13.29 7.96
C GLN A 134 15.49 -12.36 7.00
N VAL A 135 15.53 -12.68 5.70
CA VAL A 135 16.14 -11.82 4.68
C VAL A 135 15.55 -10.41 4.66
N VAL A 136 14.25 -10.25 4.96
CA VAL A 136 13.57 -8.95 4.99
C VAL A 136 13.82 -8.23 6.31
N LEU A 137 13.67 -8.93 7.43
CA LEU A 137 13.95 -8.37 8.76
C LEU A 137 15.38 -7.84 8.87
N ASP A 138 16.35 -8.59 8.36
CA ASP A 138 17.76 -8.21 8.37
C ASP A 138 18.03 -7.00 7.47
N ALA A 139 17.35 -6.93 6.31
CA ALA A 139 17.51 -5.82 5.38
C ALA A 139 16.90 -4.50 5.89
N VAL A 140 15.76 -4.58 6.57
CA VAL A 140 15.07 -3.44 7.21
C VAL A 140 15.78 -3.01 8.50
N GLY A 141 16.37 -3.97 9.21
CA GLY A 141 16.82 -3.82 10.58
C GLY A 141 15.65 -4.07 11.53
N ARG A 142 15.81 -5.02 12.44
CA ARG A 142 14.75 -5.47 13.36
C ARG A 142 14.15 -4.33 14.20
N ASP A 143 14.96 -3.35 14.60
CA ASP A 143 14.50 -2.18 15.37
C ASP A 143 13.66 -1.18 14.56
N ASN A 144 13.55 -1.37 13.24
CA ASN A 144 12.71 -0.61 12.33
C ASN A 144 11.44 -1.35 11.93
N VAL A 145 11.24 -2.59 12.41
CA VAL A 145 10.02 -3.36 12.23
C VAL A 145 9.16 -3.18 13.48
N LEU A 146 7.85 -2.99 13.31
CA LEU A 146 6.94 -2.74 14.43
C LEU A 146 7.00 -3.87 15.48
N ASP A 147 6.99 -5.11 15.01
CA ASP A 147 7.28 -6.30 15.80
C ASP A 147 7.88 -7.37 14.86
N PRO A 148 9.18 -7.69 14.99
CA PRO A 148 9.85 -8.67 14.13
C PRO A 148 9.32 -10.11 14.25
N ASP A 149 8.66 -10.45 15.36
CA ASP A 149 8.22 -11.81 15.64
C ASP A 149 6.79 -12.04 15.12
N THR A 150 5.92 -11.04 15.25
CA THR A 150 4.51 -11.13 14.84
C THR A 150 4.17 -10.39 13.54
N VAL A 151 5.04 -9.50 13.07
CA VAL A 151 4.95 -8.72 11.81
C VAL A 151 3.54 -8.15 11.52
N PRO A 152 2.95 -7.41 12.47
CA PRO A 152 1.58 -6.92 12.34
C PRO A 152 1.48 -5.79 11.30
N LEU A 153 0.28 -5.61 10.76
CA LEU A 153 -0.07 -4.49 9.87
C LEU A 153 -0.84 -3.43 10.67
N ASP A 154 -0.12 -2.43 11.17
CA ASP A 154 -0.66 -1.32 11.96
C ASP A 154 0.13 -0.04 11.65
N MET A 155 -0.38 0.73 10.69
CA MET A 155 0.32 1.92 10.18
C MET A 155 0.36 3.06 11.21
N VAL A 156 -0.62 3.11 12.12
CA VAL A 156 -0.66 4.11 13.19
C VAL A 156 0.43 3.83 14.22
N LYS A 157 0.59 2.57 14.64
CA LYS A 157 1.72 2.18 15.50
C LYS A 157 3.07 2.26 14.79
N GLY A 158 3.12 1.98 13.49
CA GLY A 158 4.32 2.21 12.68
C GLY A 158 4.76 3.68 12.69
N ALA A 159 3.81 4.61 12.57
CA ALA A 159 4.08 6.04 12.72
C ALA A 159 4.55 6.42 14.14
N ALA A 160 3.96 5.82 15.18
CA ALA A 160 4.42 6.02 16.55
C ALA A 160 5.85 5.52 16.77
N LEU A 161 6.22 4.38 16.16
CA LEU A 161 7.59 3.91 16.16
C LEU A 161 8.51 4.92 15.46
N ALA A 162 8.11 5.47 14.31
CA ALA A 162 8.90 6.46 13.59
C ALA A 162 9.13 7.74 14.42
N ASP A 163 8.07 8.24 15.07
CA ASP A 163 8.15 9.39 15.97
C ASP A 163 9.09 9.12 17.16
N SER A 164 8.97 7.96 17.81
CA SER A 164 9.84 7.60 18.95
C SER A 164 11.33 7.45 18.58
N LYS A 165 11.63 7.16 17.32
CA LYS A 165 13.00 7.12 16.78
C LYS A 165 13.52 8.50 16.35
N GLY A 166 12.71 9.55 16.48
CA GLY A 166 13.09 10.93 16.22
C GLY A 166 12.99 11.35 14.75
N PHE A 167 12.25 10.61 13.91
CA PHE A 167 11.99 11.06 12.53
C PHE A 167 11.05 12.26 12.54
N MET A 168 11.46 13.35 11.88
CA MET A 168 10.75 14.64 11.96
C MET A 168 9.68 14.75 10.88
N LYS A 169 10.01 14.30 9.66
CA LYS A 169 9.11 14.21 8.50
C LYS A 169 9.14 12.80 7.96
N PHE A 170 8.01 12.09 8.00
CA PHE A 170 7.95 10.73 7.50
C PHE A 170 6.68 10.50 6.69
N ALA A 171 6.78 9.67 5.66
CA ALA A 171 5.62 9.22 4.91
C ALA A 171 4.97 8.02 5.59
N VAL A 172 3.66 7.88 5.47
CA VAL A 172 2.91 6.70 5.92
C VAL A 172 1.95 6.28 4.82
N THR A 173 2.07 5.03 4.35
CA THR A 173 1.10 4.47 3.39
C THR A 173 -0.07 3.84 4.16
N ILE A 174 -1.31 4.19 3.80
CA ILE A 174 -2.52 3.67 4.45
C ILE A 174 -3.47 3.06 3.42
N ALA A 175 -4.22 2.04 3.83
CA ALA A 175 -5.33 1.48 3.05
C ALA A 175 -6.71 1.80 3.66
N ARG A 176 -6.76 2.30 4.90
CA ARG A 176 -7.99 2.58 5.64
C ARG A 176 -8.13 4.07 5.91
N ALA A 177 -9.31 4.62 5.64
CA ALA A 177 -9.56 6.05 5.82
C ALA A 177 -9.46 6.51 7.29
N ASP A 178 -9.84 5.65 8.24
CA ASP A 178 -9.76 5.96 9.68
C ASP A 178 -8.30 6.13 10.14
N ASP A 179 -7.36 5.36 9.57
CA ASP A 179 -5.92 5.51 9.84
C ASP A 179 -5.44 6.89 9.36
N ALA A 180 -5.89 7.36 8.19
CA ALA A 180 -5.52 8.68 7.67
C ALA A 180 -5.96 9.80 8.62
N LYS A 181 -7.19 9.75 9.12
CA LYS A 181 -7.66 10.73 10.11
C LYS A 181 -6.83 10.67 11.39
N THR A 182 -6.61 9.47 11.92
CA THR A 182 -5.86 9.27 13.17
C THR A 182 -4.43 9.82 13.04
N LEU A 183 -3.74 9.51 11.94
CA LEU A 183 -2.40 10.00 11.67
C LEU A 183 -2.36 11.53 11.54
N ARG A 184 -3.34 12.13 10.86
CA ARG A 184 -3.41 13.58 10.72
C ARG A 184 -3.63 14.27 12.07
N ASP A 185 -4.53 13.73 12.90
CA ASP A 185 -4.80 14.26 14.24
C ASP A 185 -3.57 14.17 15.17
N LEU A 186 -2.78 13.09 15.07
CA LEU A 186 -1.62 12.86 15.93
C LEU A 186 -0.36 13.62 15.49
N TYR A 187 -0.09 13.66 14.19
CA TYR A 187 1.20 14.11 13.66
C TYR A 187 1.12 15.36 12.80
N GLY A 188 -0.08 15.81 12.42
CA GLY A 188 -0.27 16.96 11.53
C GLY A 188 0.56 16.80 10.26
N ASP A 189 1.24 17.88 9.87
CA ASP A 189 2.05 17.92 8.64
C ASP A 189 3.42 17.23 8.75
N ARG A 190 3.75 16.67 9.92
CA ARG A 190 4.95 15.81 10.07
C ARG A 190 4.76 14.46 9.39
N ALA A 191 3.52 13.96 9.34
CA ALA A 191 3.17 12.74 8.64
C ALA A 191 2.65 13.07 7.24
N LEU A 192 3.37 12.62 6.23
CA LEU A 192 2.90 12.67 4.85
C LEU A 192 2.08 11.41 4.55
N ILE A 193 0.76 11.55 4.44
CA ILE A 193 -0.17 10.43 4.43
C ILE A 193 -0.54 10.07 2.99
N VAL A 194 -0.33 8.81 2.61
CA VAL A 194 -0.56 8.32 1.24
C VAL A 194 -1.59 7.20 1.21
N GLY A 195 -2.75 7.46 0.59
CA GLY A 195 -3.80 6.47 0.37
C GLY A 195 -3.46 5.50 -0.76
N VAL A 196 -3.17 4.25 -0.41
CA VAL A 196 -2.87 3.14 -1.34
C VAL A 196 -3.96 2.07 -1.30
N HIS A 197 -4.01 1.23 -2.33
CA HIS A 197 -4.95 0.09 -2.40
C HIS A 197 -6.42 0.47 -2.16
N THR A 198 -6.84 1.60 -2.73
CA THR A 198 -8.10 2.28 -2.37
C THR A 198 -9.37 1.67 -2.95
N SER A 199 -9.29 0.55 -3.69
CA SER A 199 -10.47 -0.06 -4.34
C SER A 199 -11.57 -0.48 -3.35
N HIS A 200 -11.22 -0.71 -2.08
CA HIS A 200 -12.16 -1.00 -0.99
C HIS A 200 -12.85 0.23 -0.38
N THR A 201 -12.54 1.43 -0.88
CA THR A 201 -13.02 2.69 -0.30
C THR A 201 -14.46 2.99 -0.74
N ASN A 202 -15.34 3.24 0.23
CA ASN A 202 -16.71 3.74 0.01
C ASN A 202 -16.76 5.28 -0.08
N CYS A 203 -17.93 5.87 -0.33
CA CYS A 203 -18.05 7.33 -0.50
C CYS A 203 -17.68 8.14 0.74
N ARG A 204 -17.95 7.62 1.94
CA ARG A 204 -17.54 8.27 3.20
C ARG A 204 -16.02 8.21 3.36
N GLY A 205 -15.44 7.04 3.14
CA GLY A 205 -14.00 6.84 3.22
C GLY A 205 -13.24 7.68 2.20
N ALA A 206 -13.80 7.87 1.00
CA ALA A 206 -13.19 8.72 -0.02
C ALA A 206 -13.07 10.16 0.47
N LYS A 207 -14.15 10.75 1.00
CA LYS A 207 -14.12 12.09 1.60
C LYS A 207 -13.08 12.19 2.71
N VAL A 208 -13.09 11.24 3.66
CA VAL A 208 -12.12 11.20 4.75
C VAL A 208 -10.68 11.13 4.23
N MET A 209 -10.40 10.33 3.20
CA MET A 209 -9.08 10.29 2.58
C MET A 209 -8.71 11.63 1.94
N PHE A 210 -9.60 12.27 1.17
CA PHE A 210 -9.30 13.59 0.57
C PHE A 210 -9.15 14.72 1.60
N ASP A 211 -9.74 14.56 2.79
CA ASP A 211 -9.61 15.55 3.87
C ASP A 211 -8.33 15.37 4.70
N ASN A 212 -7.66 14.21 4.63
CA ASN A 212 -6.55 13.87 5.54
C ASN A 212 -5.26 13.37 4.84
N CYS A 213 -5.35 12.86 3.61
CA CYS A 213 -4.21 12.37 2.84
C CYS A 213 -3.57 13.48 2.00
N ASP A 214 -2.26 13.41 1.83
CA ASP A 214 -1.50 14.26 0.93
C ASP A 214 -1.49 13.73 -0.50
N MET A 215 -1.49 12.40 -0.64
CA MET A 215 -1.58 11.73 -1.93
C MET A 215 -2.55 10.56 -1.89
N ILE A 216 -3.23 10.29 -3.00
CA ILE A 216 -4.20 9.19 -3.09
C ILE A 216 -4.09 8.49 -4.44
N THR A 217 -3.96 7.18 -4.42
CA THR A 217 -4.10 6.33 -5.62
C THR A 217 -5.56 6.03 -5.90
N ALA A 218 -5.97 6.05 -7.17
CA ALA A 218 -7.38 5.93 -7.55
C ALA A 218 -7.83 4.51 -7.91
N CYS A 219 -6.92 3.52 -7.90
CA CYS A 219 -7.10 2.10 -8.27
C CYS A 219 -8.36 1.82 -9.11
N ALA A 220 -9.24 0.89 -8.69
CA ALA A 220 -10.55 0.67 -9.30
C ALA A 220 -11.67 1.37 -8.52
N SER A 221 -11.37 2.33 -7.64
CA SER A 221 -12.35 2.95 -6.76
C SER A 221 -13.16 4.01 -7.50
N GLU A 222 -14.44 3.75 -7.77
CA GLU A 222 -15.37 4.77 -8.28
C GLU A 222 -15.50 5.95 -7.30
N PRO A 223 -15.66 5.74 -5.97
CA PRO A 223 -15.80 6.85 -5.02
C PRO A 223 -14.60 7.80 -4.98
N ILE A 224 -13.37 7.27 -5.02
CA ILE A 224 -12.16 8.11 -5.02
C ILE A 224 -12.06 8.93 -6.31
N ARG A 225 -12.32 8.31 -7.47
CA ARG A 225 -12.29 8.99 -8.77
C ARG A 225 -13.33 10.11 -8.84
N LYS A 226 -14.54 9.85 -8.35
CA LYS A 226 -15.63 10.84 -8.33
C LYS A 226 -15.37 11.97 -7.34
N GLU A 227 -14.85 11.68 -6.15
CA GLU A 227 -14.52 12.72 -5.17
C GLU A 227 -13.43 13.65 -5.72
N ALA A 228 -12.45 13.11 -6.46
CA ALA A 228 -11.39 13.90 -7.10
C ALA A 228 -11.93 14.99 -8.05
N GLU A 229 -13.03 14.74 -8.77
CA GLU A 229 -13.64 15.69 -9.71
C GLU A 229 -14.14 16.97 -9.02
N ALA A 230 -14.42 16.90 -7.71
CA ALA A 230 -14.88 18.03 -6.90
C ALA A 230 -13.76 18.71 -6.11
N ARG A 231 -12.49 18.30 -6.31
CA ARG A 231 -11.34 18.74 -5.53
C ARG A 231 -10.30 19.38 -6.44
N ASP A 232 -9.58 20.38 -5.93
CA ASP A 232 -8.40 20.91 -6.61
C ASP A 232 -7.21 19.97 -6.37
N VAL A 233 -6.98 19.05 -7.31
CA VAL A 233 -5.91 18.06 -7.25
C VAL A 233 -5.01 18.08 -8.46
N LEU A 234 -3.74 17.77 -8.25
CA LEU A 234 -2.82 17.45 -9.34
C LEU A 234 -2.99 15.98 -9.70
N VAL A 235 -3.26 15.68 -10.96
CA VAL A 235 -3.46 14.30 -11.44
C VAL A 235 -2.22 13.80 -12.17
N ALA A 236 -1.75 12.62 -11.80
CA ALA A 236 -0.68 11.94 -12.52
C ALA A 236 -1.12 10.58 -13.06
N GLY A 237 -0.77 10.34 -14.32
CA GLY A 237 -1.14 9.14 -15.06
C GLY A 237 -2.58 9.16 -15.56
N ASN A 238 -2.87 8.32 -16.55
CA ASN A 238 -4.20 8.16 -17.13
C ASN A 238 -4.82 6.76 -16.92
N LYS A 239 -4.05 5.87 -16.29
CA LYS A 239 -4.41 4.48 -15.99
C LYS A 239 -4.91 4.35 -14.55
N ILE A 240 -3.95 4.10 -13.66
CA ILE A 240 -4.11 4.20 -12.21
C ILE A 240 -3.64 5.60 -11.84
N GLN A 241 -4.59 6.50 -11.59
CA GLN A 241 -4.28 7.88 -11.26
C GLN A 241 -3.70 7.98 -9.85
N ILE A 242 -2.72 8.85 -9.69
CA ILE A 242 -2.27 9.34 -8.38
C ILE A 242 -2.68 10.80 -8.30
N TYR A 243 -3.43 11.16 -7.26
CA TYR A 243 -3.83 12.52 -6.96
C TYR A 243 -2.87 13.10 -5.92
N GLY A 244 -2.24 14.22 -6.24
CA GLY A 244 -1.66 15.12 -5.24
C GLY A 244 -2.76 16.02 -4.69
N VAL A 245 -3.02 15.93 -3.39
CA VAL A 245 -4.16 16.54 -2.71
C VAL A 245 -3.76 17.84 -2.03
N THR A 246 -2.83 17.77 -1.08
CA THR A 246 -2.26 18.94 -0.39
C THR A 246 -1.14 19.57 -1.22
N ASP A 247 -0.67 20.77 -0.85
CA ASP A 247 0.42 21.43 -1.57
C ASP A 247 1.71 20.59 -1.58
N ILE A 248 2.03 19.94 -0.45
CA ILE A 248 3.19 19.04 -0.38
C ILE A 248 2.99 17.79 -1.24
N GLY A 249 1.78 17.22 -1.26
CA GLY A 249 1.45 16.09 -2.12
C GLY A 249 1.52 16.44 -3.60
N LYS A 250 0.95 17.58 -4.01
CA LYS A 250 1.04 18.13 -5.38
C LYS A 250 2.49 18.32 -5.80
N ARG A 251 3.31 18.93 -4.94
CA ARG A 251 4.75 19.12 -5.17
C ARG A 251 5.46 17.79 -5.39
N MET A 252 5.26 16.78 -4.53
CA MET A 252 5.92 15.49 -4.67
C MET A 252 5.54 14.75 -5.96
N VAL A 253 4.25 14.76 -6.32
CA VAL A 253 3.77 14.18 -7.57
C VAL A 253 4.39 14.91 -8.76
N LEU A 254 4.43 16.24 -8.73
CA LEU A 254 5.05 17.05 -9.79
C LEU A 254 6.55 16.80 -9.92
N ASP A 255 7.27 16.76 -8.81
CA ASP A 255 8.70 16.48 -8.78
C ASP A 255 9.03 15.15 -9.45
N LYS A 256 8.24 14.11 -9.18
CA LYS A 256 8.43 12.81 -9.83
C LYS A 256 8.07 12.85 -11.32
N LEU A 257 7.05 13.61 -11.72
CA LEU A 257 6.71 13.78 -13.14
C LEU A 257 7.86 14.48 -13.89
N VAL A 258 8.40 15.57 -13.32
CA VAL A 258 9.52 16.32 -13.89
C VAL A 258 10.77 15.44 -14.00
N SER A 259 11.07 14.63 -12.98
CA SER A 259 12.25 13.76 -13.00
C SER A 259 12.23 12.71 -14.11
N ILE A 260 11.07 12.41 -14.68
CA ILE A 260 10.89 11.46 -15.80
C ILE A 260 10.45 12.15 -17.10
N GLY A 261 10.55 13.48 -17.18
CA GLY A 261 10.21 14.26 -18.37
C GLY A 261 8.73 14.21 -18.75
N ARG A 262 7.83 14.17 -17.76
CA ARG A 262 6.37 14.13 -17.94
C ARG A 262 5.69 15.34 -17.32
N GLU A 263 4.51 15.63 -17.83
CA GLU A 263 3.62 16.66 -17.31
C GLU A 263 2.43 16.05 -16.55
N PRO A 264 1.75 16.82 -15.68
CA PRO A 264 0.48 16.44 -15.10
C PRO A 264 -0.55 16.05 -16.18
N TYR A 265 -1.42 15.11 -15.82
CA TYR A 265 -2.46 14.63 -16.72
C TYR A 265 -3.53 15.71 -16.95
N LYS A 266 -3.87 15.94 -18.22
CA LYS A 266 -4.78 17.03 -18.64
C LYS A 266 -6.22 16.57 -18.95
N GLY A 267 -6.59 15.33 -18.60
CA GLY A 267 -7.98 14.86 -18.62
C GLY A 267 -8.29 13.71 -19.58
N GLU A 268 -7.77 13.70 -20.80
CA GLU A 268 -8.01 12.63 -21.80
C GLU A 268 -6.72 12.26 -22.56
N PRO A 269 -6.56 11.00 -23.04
CA PRO A 269 -7.49 9.88 -22.94
C PRO A 269 -7.45 9.21 -21.56
N LYS A 270 -8.60 8.80 -21.00
CA LYS A 270 -8.69 8.01 -19.75
C LYS A 270 -8.78 6.51 -20.05
N GLU A 271 -7.98 5.70 -19.37
CA GLU A 271 -8.02 4.24 -19.51
C GLU A 271 -8.17 3.63 -18.12
N GLU A 272 -9.35 3.14 -17.75
CA GLU A 272 -9.64 2.76 -16.37
C GLU A 272 -9.70 1.24 -16.16
N PRO A 273 -9.50 0.77 -14.91
CA PRO A 273 -9.90 -0.59 -14.54
C PRO A 273 -11.40 -0.80 -14.76
N ARG A 274 -11.80 -2.03 -15.07
CA ARG A 274 -13.20 -2.38 -15.36
C ARG A 274 -13.64 -3.62 -14.58
N PRO A 275 -14.81 -3.59 -13.92
CA PRO A 275 -15.60 -2.38 -13.62
C PRO A 275 -14.86 -1.44 -12.65
N LEU A 276 -15.29 -0.18 -12.57
CA LEU A 276 -15.01 0.61 -11.36
C LEU A 276 -15.94 0.12 -10.24
N ILE A 277 -15.42 0.03 -9.02
CA ILE A 277 -16.08 -0.56 -7.87
C ILE A 277 -16.71 0.52 -7.01
N ASN A 278 -17.98 0.29 -6.64
CA ASN A 278 -18.74 1.13 -5.74
C ASN A 278 -19.57 0.28 -4.76
N TRP A 279 -19.10 0.22 -3.52
CA TRP A 279 -19.66 -0.59 -2.45
C TRP A 279 -21.03 -0.11 -1.93
N HIS A 280 -21.59 0.99 -2.43
CA HIS A 280 -22.96 1.41 -2.10
C HIS A 280 -24.04 0.78 -2.98
N ARG A 281 -23.69 0.18 -4.14
CA ARG A 281 -24.65 -0.39 -5.09
C ARG A 281 -24.87 -1.90 -4.94
N SER A 282 -23.94 -2.60 -4.31
CA SER A 282 -24.14 -3.98 -3.87
C SER A 282 -24.60 -3.92 -2.42
N GLY A 283 -25.68 -4.63 -2.06
CA GLY A 283 -26.13 -4.78 -0.66
C GLY A 283 -25.14 -5.51 0.25
N HIS A 284 -23.84 -5.45 -0.05
CA HIS A 284 -22.76 -5.90 0.79
C HIS A 284 -22.49 -4.79 1.81
N GLN A 285 -23.12 -4.92 2.99
CA GLN A 285 -22.48 -4.41 4.20
C GLN A 285 -21.02 -4.85 4.14
N THR A 286 -20.12 -3.89 4.27
CA THR A 286 -18.67 -4.08 4.28
C THR A 286 -18.31 -5.09 5.35
N GLY A 287 -18.27 -6.34 4.93
CA GLY A 287 -17.74 -7.48 5.63
C GLY A 287 -16.53 -7.97 4.85
N VAL A 288 -15.47 -7.17 4.81
CA VAL A 288 -14.22 -7.80 5.28
C VAL A 288 -14.64 -8.36 6.62
N LYS A 289 -14.71 -9.69 6.77
CA LYS A 289 -14.94 -10.31 8.08
C LYS A 289 -14.05 -9.53 9.02
N GLY A 290 -14.67 -8.72 9.87
CA GLY A 290 -13.98 -8.10 10.95
C GLY A 290 -13.41 -9.27 11.71
N HIS A 291 -12.10 -9.48 11.58
CA HIS A 291 -11.37 -9.85 12.75
C HIS A 291 -11.62 -8.68 13.70
N ARG A 292 -12.65 -8.86 14.54
CA ARG A 292 -12.75 -8.16 15.81
C ARG A 292 -11.37 -8.32 16.41
N TYR A 293 -10.62 -7.23 16.47
CA TYR A 293 -9.64 -7.09 17.53
C TYR A 293 -10.49 -7.08 18.80
N GLU A 294 -10.64 -8.25 19.42
CA GLU A 294 -11.01 -8.29 20.83
C GLU A 294 -9.86 -7.58 21.55
N VAL A 295 -10.15 -6.33 21.93
CA VAL A 295 -9.38 -5.67 22.96
C VAL A 295 -9.82 -6.40 24.22
N ASP A 296 -9.00 -7.32 24.71
CA ASP A 296 -9.16 -7.80 26.07
C ASP A 296 -9.08 -6.58 26.97
N HIS A 297 -10.23 -6.14 27.47
CA HIS A 297 -10.31 -5.33 28.67
C HIS A 297 -9.71 -6.19 29.77
N VAL A 298 -8.46 -5.90 30.10
CA VAL A 298 -7.91 -6.22 31.41
C VAL A 298 -8.69 -5.34 32.38
N ASP A 299 -9.80 -5.88 32.88
CA ASP A 299 -10.43 -5.39 34.09
C ASP A 299 -9.37 -5.47 35.19
N GLY A 300 -8.85 -4.31 35.58
CA GLY A 300 -8.10 -4.15 36.80
C GLY A 300 -9.02 -4.49 37.97
N GLN A 301 -8.82 -5.66 38.57
CA GLN A 301 -9.21 -5.85 39.95
C GLN A 301 -8.25 -5.04 40.81
N GLU A 302 -8.77 -3.92 41.30
CA GLU A 302 -8.25 -3.24 42.47
C GLU A 302 -8.37 -4.19 43.67
N ASP A 303 -7.23 -4.67 44.16
CA ASP A 303 -7.11 -5.17 45.53
C ASP A 303 -7.15 -3.95 46.46
N GLU A 304 -8.31 -3.73 47.09
CA GLU A 304 -8.41 -2.98 48.34
C GLU A 304 -8.60 -3.96 49.51
N SER A 305 -7.64 -3.91 50.44
CA SER A 305 -7.63 -4.42 51.83
C SER A 305 -7.54 -5.92 52.11
#